data_AF-Q9RRV3-F1
#
_entry.id   AF-Q9RRV3-F1
#
_cell.length_a   1.000
_cell.length_b   1.000
_cell.length_c   1.000
_cell.angle_alpha   90.00
_cell.angle_beta   90.00
_cell.angle_gamma   90.00
#
_symmetry.space_group_name_H-M   'P 1'
#
loop_
_entity.id
_entity.type
_entity.pdbx_description
1 polymer ?
#
loop_
_entity_poly.entity_id
_entity_poly.type
_entity_poly.pdbx_seq_one_letter_code
_entity_poly.pdbx_strand_id
1 'polypeptide(L)'
;MGHKQRKACGPYLLDVSPSLFQLSESEERMRKPSFEEIVKTYPTRGPLQQYRLSLATAFQCFRCGEEKKAKLITLYRGDWEKTLCNGCYGFLLSVWEIKRGHQDDGEKAEALADLLLSIYNKNKISELEKIYEIRDSRAQHISDNSLRFLATSEHLAENMPEDLDWSPVIIGLCKAFETEVTIKILYPLSKRLSETNLSIDKSDKDLGRIAKFLSGEGKAPEMGTFAHFLQTLLNSISRRSTSQVVKEMFNLFQDWPRSSWISDINGLYTQITKLTRDFRNRAAHTEVLTRADYEACRELVIGDNGMLWKLALTTQRI
;
A
#
# COMPACT_ATOMS: atom_id res chain seq x y z
N MET A 1 52.54 -83.99 -7.15
CA MET A 1 53.33 -83.90 -8.40
C MET A 1 52.59 -82.91 -9.30
N GLY A 2 53.08 -81.76 -9.75
CA GLY A 2 54.35 -81.03 -9.64
C GLY A 2 54.36 -79.99 -10.78
N HIS A 3 54.67 -78.71 -10.45
CA HIS A 3 55.25 -77.63 -11.30
C HIS A 3 54.56 -77.23 -12.64
N LYS A 4 54.42 -75.96 -13.09
CA LYS A 4 55.14 -74.65 -12.96
C LYS A 4 54.17 -73.52 -13.42
N GLN A 5 53.96 -72.43 -12.66
CA GLN A 5 54.54 -71.06 -12.74
C GLN A 5 54.25 -70.14 -13.98
N ARG A 6 53.43 -69.10 -13.73
CA ARG A 6 53.54 -67.61 -13.94
C ARG A 6 53.88 -66.97 -15.32
N LYS A 7 53.01 -66.01 -15.74
CA LYS A 7 53.20 -64.53 -15.94
C LYS A 7 51.97 -63.98 -16.75
N ALA A 8 51.10 -63.09 -16.27
CA ALA A 8 51.16 -61.68 -15.85
C ALA A 8 50.84 -60.63 -16.95
N CYS A 9 49.90 -59.74 -16.59
CA CYS A 9 49.63 -58.35 -17.05
C CYS A 9 48.47 -58.06 -18.04
N GLY A 10 47.49 -57.27 -17.54
CA GLY A 10 46.57 -56.43 -18.31
C GLY A 10 45.21 -56.19 -17.63
N PRO A 11 45.00 -55.12 -16.85
CA PRO A 11 43.72 -54.80 -16.24
C PRO A 11 42.90 -53.77 -17.04
N TYR A 12 41.57 -53.96 -17.00
CA TYR A 12 40.49 -52.96 -17.03
C TYR A 12 40.35 -52.03 -18.25
N LEU A 13 39.39 -52.39 -19.11
CA LEU A 13 38.56 -51.45 -19.88
C LEU A 13 37.62 -50.70 -18.91
N LEU A 14 37.69 -49.37 -18.89
CA LEU A 14 36.59 -48.42 -18.63
C LEU A 14 37.13 -46.98 -18.76
N ASP A 15 36.63 -46.22 -19.74
CA ASP A 15 36.35 -44.76 -19.71
C ASP A 15 35.97 -44.32 -21.13
N VAL A 16 34.67 -44.30 -21.49
CA VAL A 16 33.70 -43.21 -21.31
C VAL A 16 34.16 -41.87 -21.93
N SER A 17 33.45 -41.48 -22.98
CA SER A 17 33.64 -40.29 -23.81
C SER A 17 33.50 -38.97 -23.05
N PRO A 18 34.17 -37.89 -23.45
CA PRO A 18 33.82 -36.55 -23.00
C PRO A 18 32.56 -36.07 -23.73
N SER A 19 31.40 -36.23 -23.10
CA SER A 19 30.21 -35.48 -23.53
C SER A 19 30.44 -34.02 -23.14
N LEU A 20 30.51 -33.14 -24.14
CA LEU A 20 30.28 -31.72 -23.96
C LEU A 20 28.96 -31.57 -23.19
N PHE A 21 29.04 -31.11 -21.94
CA PHE A 21 27.89 -30.64 -21.19
C PHE A 21 27.37 -29.38 -21.90
N GLN A 22 26.35 -29.57 -22.74
CA GLN A 22 25.39 -28.51 -23.04
C GLN A 22 24.68 -28.21 -21.73
N LEU A 23 25.12 -27.16 -21.03
CA LEU A 23 24.32 -26.54 -19.98
C LEU A 23 22.99 -26.17 -20.63
N SER A 24 21.89 -26.59 -20.02
CA SER A 24 20.56 -26.28 -20.49
C SER A 24 20.39 -24.75 -20.54
N GLU A 25 19.71 -24.20 -21.54
CA GLU A 25 19.43 -22.75 -21.61
C GLU A 25 18.74 -22.20 -20.35
N SER A 26 18.14 -23.07 -19.53
CA SER A 26 17.59 -22.77 -18.21
C SER A 26 18.64 -22.52 -17.12
N GLU A 27 19.80 -23.18 -17.15
CA GLU A 27 20.85 -23.02 -16.12
C GLU A 27 21.66 -21.74 -16.31
N GLU A 28 21.76 -21.23 -17.54
CA GLU A 28 22.42 -19.97 -17.84
C GLU A 28 21.61 -18.73 -17.36
N ARG A 29 20.30 -18.88 -17.13
CA ARG A 29 19.38 -17.78 -16.77
C ARG A 29 19.42 -17.36 -15.30
N MET A 30 20.05 -18.13 -14.41
CA MET A 30 20.08 -17.87 -12.96
C MET A 30 21.48 -17.92 -12.34
N ARG A 31 22.53 -17.69 -13.14
CA ARG A 31 23.88 -17.68 -12.60
C ARG A 31 24.14 -16.39 -11.80
N LYS A 32 24.42 -16.52 -10.51
CA LYS A 32 24.99 -15.45 -9.68
C LYS A 32 26.27 -14.92 -10.34
N PRO A 33 26.35 -13.64 -10.71
CA PRO A 33 27.54 -13.10 -11.35
C PRO A 33 28.73 -13.14 -10.40
N SER A 34 29.92 -13.40 -10.94
CA SER A 34 31.16 -13.34 -10.18
C SER A 34 31.50 -11.88 -9.83
N PHE A 35 32.32 -11.67 -8.79
CA PHE A 35 32.75 -10.32 -8.43
C PHE A 35 33.53 -9.61 -9.55
N GLU A 36 34.18 -10.37 -10.43
CA GLU A 36 34.93 -9.87 -11.59
C GLU A 36 34.00 -9.34 -12.70
N GLU A 37 32.74 -9.77 -12.71
CA GLU A 37 31.72 -9.30 -13.65
C GLU A 37 31.05 -7.99 -13.18
N ILE A 38 31.26 -7.58 -11.93
CA ILE A 38 30.74 -6.33 -11.37
C ILE A 38 31.70 -5.18 -11.68
N VAL A 39 31.27 -4.29 -12.58
CA VAL A 39 32.05 -3.11 -13.02
C VAL A 39 31.85 -1.92 -12.09
N LYS A 40 30.70 -1.83 -11.42
CA LYS A 40 30.42 -0.74 -10.48
C LYS A 40 29.49 -1.19 -9.37
N THR A 41 29.82 -0.79 -8.15
CA THR A 41 28.94 -0.89 -6.98
C THR A 41 28.46 0.52 -6.63
N TYR A 42 27.15 0.73 -6.57
CA TYR A 42 26.57 2.00 -6.14
C TYR A 42 26.45 2.06 -4.62
N PRO A 43 26.33 3.24 -3.98
CA PRO A 43 26.10 3.32 -2.54
C PRO A 43 24.82 2.58 -2.13
N THR A 44 24.87 1.88 -0.99
CA THR A 44 23.70 1.24 -0.38
C THR A 44 22.67 2.30 0.01
N ARG A 45 21.39 2.05 -0.26
CA ARG A 45 20.27 2.92 0.13
C ARG A 45 19.19 2.08 0.80
N GLY A 46 19.16 2.10 2.13
CA GLY A 46 18.25 1.24 2.90
C GLY A 46 18.51 -0.24 2.60
N PRO A 47 17.49 -1.04 2.29
CA PRO A 47 17.65 -2.46 1.95
C PRO A 47 18.15 -2.69 0.52
N LEU A 48 18.48 -1.64 -0.25
CA LEU A 48 18.77 -1.73 -1.68
C LEU A 48 20.26 -1.54 -1.95
N GLN A 49 20.85 -2.49 -2.67
CA GLN A 49 22.22 -2.44 -3.14
C GLN A 49 22.27 -2.66 -4.65
N GLN A 50 22.61 -1.63 -5.42
CA GLN A 50 22.66 -1.71 -6.89
C GLN A 50 24.08 -1.97 -7.39
N TYR A 51 24.17 -2.79 -8.44
CA TYR A 51 25.40 -3.11 -9.16
C TYR A 51 25.23 -2.87 -10.66
N ARG A 52 26.34 -2.53 -11.32
CA ARG A 52 26.47 -2.55 -12.78
C ARG A 52 27.38 -3.71 -13.19
N LEU A 53 26.86 -4.59 -14.02
CA LEU A 53 27.57 -5.72 -14.61
C LEU A 53 28.26 -5.33 -15.93
N SER A 54 29.29 -6.08 -16.29
CA SER A 54 30.02 -5.93 -17.56
C SER A 54 29.14 -6.28 -18.76
N LEU A 55 28.36 -7.35 -18.63
CA LEU A 55 27.44 -7.88 -19.63
C LEU A 55 25.97 -7.76 -19.17
N ALA A 56 25.05 -7.86 -20.13
CA ALA A 56 23.63 -7.86 -19.82
C ALA A 56 23.20 -9.28 -19.41
N THR A 57 22.80 -9.43 -18.15
CA THR A 57 22.47 -10.72 -17.55
C THR A 57 20.95 -10.87 -17.46
N ALA A 58 20.46 -12.07 -17.79
CA ALA A 58 19.06 -12.42 -17.60
C ALA A 58 18.80 -12.74 -16.12
N PHE A 59 17.65 -12.33 -15.59
CA PHE A 59 17.21 -12.64 -14.24
C PHE A 59 15.69 -12.46 -14.13
N GLN A 60 15.08 -13.11 -13.13
CA GLN A 60 13.69 -12.86 -12.78
C GLN A 60 13.62 -11.79 -11.69
N CYS A 61 12.81 -10.75 -11.91
CA CYS A 61 12.66 -9.70 -10.92
C CYS A 61 11.84 -10.19 -9.73
N PHE A 62 12.44 -10.24 -8.55
CA PHE A 62 11.82 -10.66 -7.30
C PHE A 62 10.51 -9.92 -6.98
N ARG A 63 10.42 -8.60 -7.22
CA ARG A 63 9.20 -7.83 -6.90
C ARG A 63 8.07 -8.04 -7.92
N CYS A 64 8.37 -7.99 -9.22
CA CYS A 64 7.32 -7.97 -10.25
C CYS A 64 7.14 -9.32 -10.96
N GLY A 65 7.92 -10.34 -10.63
CA GLY A 65 7.88 -11.68 -11.24
C GLY A 65 8.38 -11.76 -12.68
N GLU A 66 8.45 -10.64 -13.40
CA GLU A 66 8.86 -10.60 -14.81
C GLU A 66 10.33 -10.97 -15.05
N GLU A 67 10.59 -11.72 -16.12
CA GLU A 67 11.94 -11.90 -16.68
C GLU A 67 12.49 -10.57 -17.21
N LYS A 68 13.78 -10.34 -16.96
CA LYS A 68 14.52 -9.14 -17.37
C LYS A 68 15.88 -9.53 -17.92
N LYS A 69 16.43 -8.69 -18.79
CA LYS A 69 17.83 -8.76 -19.23
C LYS A 69 18.44 -7.37 -19.16
N ALA A 70 19.40 -7.16 -18.26
CA ALA A 70 19.97 -5.83 -18.04
C ALA A 70 21.41 -5.90 -17.51
N LYS A 71 22.13 -4.78 -17.63
CA LYS A 71 23.44 -4.58 -16.97
C LYS A 71 23.30 -4.03 -15.55
N LEU A 72 22.11 -3.58 -15.16
CA LEU A 72 21.83 -3.07 -13.82
C LEU A 72 21.01 -4.11 -13.08
N ILE A 73 21.52 -4.52 -11.93
CA ILE A 73 20.83 -5.41 -10.99
C ILE A 73 20.85 -4.78 -9.61
N THR A 74 19.78 -4.95 -8.86
CA THR A 74 19.73 -4.51 -7.46
C THR A 74 19.40 -5.70 -6.59
N LEU A 75 20.12 -5.87 -5.49
CA LEU A 75 19.81 -6.88 -4.47
C LEU A 75 18.95 -6.26 -3.38
N TYR A 76 17.89 -6.96 -2.98
CA TYR A 76 17.11 -6.63 -1.80
C TYR A 76 17.70 -7.33 -0.57
N ARG A 77 18.06 -6.57 0.46
CA ARG A 77 18.69 -7.05 1.71
C ARG A 77 19.96 -7.91 1.49
N GLY A 78 20.70 -7.63 0.43
CA GLY A 78 21.93 -8.34 0.08
C GLY A 78 21.73 -9.76 -0.46
N ASP A 79 20.50 -10.14 -0.77
CA ASP A 79 20.14 -11.48 -1.22
C ASP A 79 20.11 -11.57 -2.76
N TRP A 80 20.86 -12.53 -3.31
CA TRP A 80 20.99 -12.77 -4.75
C TRP A 80 19.78 -13.48 -5.35
N GLU A 81 18.96 -14.15 -4.54
CA GLU A 81 17.68 -14.69 -4.97
C GLU A 81 16.63 -13.57 -5.06
N LYS A 82 16.91 -12.41 -4.46
CA LYS A 82 16.02 -11.25 -4.41
C LYS A 82 16.51 -10.12 -5.31
N THR A 83 16.74 -10.46 -6.57
CA THR A 83 17.20 -9.50 -7.59
C THR A 83 16.04 -8.64 -8.11
N LEU A 84 16.27 -7.35 -8.25
CA LEU A 84 15.27 -6.37 -8.66
C LEU A 84 15.66 -5.73 -9.98
N CYS A 85 14.65 -5.51 -10.83
CA CYS A 85 14.79 -4.71 -12.04
C CYS A 85 14.92 -3.22 -11.68
N ASN A 86 15.46 -2.42 -12.60
CA ASN A 86 15.69 -0.98 -12.35
C ASN A 86 14.38 -0.21 -12.02
N GLY A 87 13.25 -0.59 -12.63
CA GLY A 87 11.95 0.01 -12.31
C GLY A 87 11.48 -0.31 -10.89
N CYS A 88 11.60 -1.58 -10.47
CA CYS A 88 11.26 -1.99 -9.10
C CYS A 88 12.21 -1.41 -8.06
N TYR A 89 13.50 -1.27 -8.40
CA TYR A 89 14.46 -0.52 -7.60
C TYR A 89 14.02 0.94 -7.42
N GLY A 90 13.67 1.64 -8.50
CA GLY A 90 13.20 3.03 -8.42
C GLY A 90 11.98 3.18 -7.52
N PHE A 91 10.98 2.31 -7.67
CA PHE A 91 9.80 2.30 -6.82
C PHE A 91 10.14 2.09 -5.33
N LEU A 92 10.90 1.04 -4.99
CA LEU A 92 11.25 0.74 -3.60
C LEU A 92 12.17 1.81 -3.00
N LEU A 93 13.00 2.45 -3.82
CA LEU A 93 13.82 3.58 -3.40
C LEU A 93 12.92 4.77 -3.03
N SER A 94 11.93 5.11 -3.85
CA SER A 94 10.97 6.18 -3.53
C SER A 94 10.18 5.89 -2.25
N VAL A 95 9.73 4.65 -2.05
CA VAL A 95 9.09 4.24 -0.78
C VAL A 95 10.02 4.50 0.40
N TRP A 96 11.28 4.07 0.31
CA TRP A 96 12.25 4.29 1.37
C TRP A 96 12.54 5.77 1.61
N GLU A 97 12.71 6.57 0.55
CA GLU A 97 12.98 8.01 0.63
C GLU A 97 11.83 8.78 1.30
N ILE A 98 10.58 8.44 0.99
CA ILE A 98 9.39 9.03 1.63
C ILE A 98 9.37 8.68 3.12
N LYS A 99 9.49 7.39 3.47
CA LYS A 99 9.38 6.92 4.86
C LYS A 99 10.45 7.50 5.77
N ARG A 100 11.69 7.63 5.26
CA ARG A 100 12.82 8.23 6.01
C ARG A 100 12.81 9.75 6.06
N GLY A 101 11.93 10.41 5.32
CA GLY A 101 11.84 11.87 5.27
C GLY A 101 11.51 12.50 6.63
N HIS A 102 11.65 13.82 6.73
CA HIS A 102 11.37 14.57 7.97
C HIS A 102 9.98 15.20 7.99
N GLN A 103 9.18 14.99 6.95
CA GLN A 103 7.77 15.39 6.89
C GLN A 103 6.94 14.71 7.98
N ASP A 104 5.79 15.27 8.29
CA ASP A 104 4.82 14.61 9.17
C ASP A 104 4.17 13.38 8.51
N ASP A 105 3.54 12.54 9.33
CA ASP A 105 2.98 11.27 8.89
C ASP A 105 1.88 11.42 7.83
N GLY A 106 1.14 12.54 7.86
CA GLY A 106 0.10 12.84 6.89
C GLY A 106 0.68 13.13 5.52
N GLU A 107 1.68 13.98 5.46
CA GLU A 107 2.40 14.28 4.21
C GLU A 107 3.08 13.03 3.62
N LYS A 108 3.67 12.18 4.48
CA LYS A 108 4.24 10.91 4.03
C LYS A 108 3.20 9.92 3.51
N ALA A 109 2.07 9.81 4.20
CA ALA A 109 0.96 8.96 3.77
C ALA A 109 0.43 9.42 2.39
N GLU A 110 0.31 10.73 2.17
CA GLU A 110 -0.09 11.28 0.87
C GLU A 110 0.92 10.94 -0.23
N ALA A 111 2.21 11.17 0.03
CA ALA A 111 3.26 10.85 -0.94
C ALA A 111 3.31 9.35 -1.28
N LEU A 112 3.09 8.47 -0.31
CA LEU A 112 2.99 7.02 -0.55
C LEU A 112 1.75 6.66 -1.38
N ALA A 113 0.61 7.31 -1.14
CA ALA A 113 -0.61 7.11 -1.90
C ALA A 113 -0.45 7.57 -3.37
N ASP A 114 0.18 8.73 -3.59
CA ASP A 114 0.49 9.23 -4.93
C ASP A 114 1.46 8.30 -5.66
N LEU A 115 2.51 7.83 -4.97
CA LEU A 115 3.47 6.87 -5.51
C LEU A 115 2.76 5.56 -5.92
N LEU A 116 1.83 5.07 -5.10
CA LEU A 116 1.03 3.87 -5.40
C LEU A 116 0.25 4.01 -6.71
N LEU A 117 -0.46 5.13 -6.88
CA LEU A 117 -1.25 5.37 -8.10
C LEU A 117 -0.36 5.63 -9.33
N SER A 118 0.87 6.11 -9.14
CA SER A 118 1.81 6.33 -10.23
C SER A 118 2.36 5.06 -10.89
N ILE A 119 2.16 3.88 -10.27
CA ILE A 119 2.64 2.59 -10.79
C ILE A 119 1.97 2.26 -12.13
N TYR A 120 0.72 2.66 -12.29
CA TYR A 120 -0.10 2.32 -13.45
C TYR A 120 -0.57 3.58 -14.18
N ASN A 121 -0.73 3.46 -15.50
CA ASN A 121 -1.39 4.51 -16.27
C ASN A 121 -2.92 4.48 -16.05
N LYS A 122 -3.60 5.54 -16.48
CA LYS A 122 -5.05 5.70 -16.32
C LYS A 122 -5.88 4.56 -16.91
N ASN A 123 -5.45 4.01 -18.06
CA ASN A 123 -6.17 2.91 -18.71
C ASN A 123 -6.13 1.64 -17.85
N LYS A 124 -4.95 1.31 -17.32
CA LYS A 124 -4.79 0.15 -16.45
C LYS A 124 -5.55 0.34 -15.14
N ILE A 125 -5.54 1.53 -14.55
CA ILE A 125 -6.34 1.83 -13.35
C ILE A 125 -7.84 1.60 -13.61
N SER A 126 -8.39 2.11 -14.72
CA SER A 126 -9.79 1.90 -15.06
C SER A 126 -10.15 0.43 -15.30
N GLU A 127 -9.21 -0.35 -15.85
CA GLU A 127 -9.37 -1.80 -15.98
C GLU A 127 -9.43 -2.48 -14.61
N LEU A 128 -8.56 -2.11 -13.67
CA LEU A 128 -8.54 -2.66 -12.31
C LEU A 128 -9.81 -2.32 -11.54
N GLU A 129 -10.30 -1.07 -11.63
CA GLU A 129 -11.57 -0.62 -11.04
C GLU A 129 -12.72 -1.54 -11.49
N LYS A 130 -12.85 -1.79 -12.81
CA LYS A 130 -13.89 -2.66 -13.38
C LYS A 130 -13.74 -4.12 -12.94
N ILE A 131 -12.52 -4.65 -12.94
CA ILE A 131 -12.26 -6.02 -12.45
C ILE A 131 -12.71 -6.16 -11.00
N TYR A 132 -12.44 -5.14 -10.18
CA TYR A 132 -12.85 -5.14 -8.78
C TYR A 132 -14.37 -5.11 -8.61
N GLU A 133 -15.06 -4.25 -9.34
CA GLU A 133 -16.54 -4.17 -9.31
C GLU A 133 -17.22 -5.49 -9.70
N ILE A 134 -16.66 -6.21 -10.68
CA ILE A 134 -17.15 -7.53 -11.08
C ILE A 134 -16.99 -8.55 -9.94
N ARG A 135 -15.90 -8.44 -9.17
CA ARG A 135 -15.58 -9.36 -8.06
C ARG A 135 -16.40 -9.06 -6.80
N ASP A 136 -16.70 -7.79 -6.53
CA ASP A 136 -17.45 -7.37 -5.36
C ASP A 136 -18.49 -6.30 -5.72
N SER A 137 -19.75 -6.73 -5.82
CA SER A 137 -20.89 -5.85 -6.13
C SER A 137 -21.07 -4.68 -5.15
N ARG A 138 -20.52 -4.74 -3.93
CA ARG A 138 -20.57 -3.62 -2.97
C ARG A 138 -19.79 -2.41 -3.46
N ALA A 139 -18.81 -2.62 -4.34
CA ALA A 139 -17.99 -1.57 -4.94
C ALA A 139 -18.82 -0.50 -5.67
N GLN A 140 -20.00 -0.84 -6.19
CA GLN A 140 -20.91 0.12 -6.84
C GLN A 140 -21.39 1.25 -5.92
N HIS A 141 -21.19 1.13 -4.60
CA HIS A 141 -21.64 2.11 -3.61
C HIS A 141 -20.55 3.04 -3.10
N ILE A 142 -19.27 2.73 -3.38
CA ILE A 142 -18.15 3.60 -3.05
C ILE A 142 -17.85 4.56 -4.19
N SER A 143 -17.17 5.66 -3.90
CA SER A 143 -16.78 6.63 -4.93
C SER A 143 -15.62 6.15 -5.81
N ASP A 144 -15.57 6.62 -7.06
CA ASP A 144 -14.51 6.27 -8.03
C ASP A 144 -13.10 6.48 -7.47
N ASN A 145 -12.86 7.58 -6.75
CA ASN A 145 -11.54 7.86 -6.18
C ASN A 145 -11.16 6.86 -5.08
N SER A 146 -12.11 6.44 -4.25
CA SER A 146 -11.87 5.40 -3.24
C SER A 146 -11.67 4.04 -3.88
N LEU A 147 -12.48 3.70 -4.90
CA LEU A 147 -12.37 2.47 -5.67
C LEU A 147 -11.00 2.37 -6.36
N ARG A 148 -10.49 3.48 -6.89
CA ARG A 148 -9.16 3.55 -7.49
C ARG A 148 -8.06 3.09 -6.54
N PHE A 149 -8.03 3.63 -5.33
CA PHE A 149 -7.05 3.24 -4.31
C PHE A 149 -7.22 1.77 -3.92
N LEU A 150 -8.47 1.34 -3.70
CA LEU A 150 -8.80 -0.02 -3.32
C LEU A 150 -8.35 -1.04 -4.38
N ALA A 151 -8.77 -0.85 -5.64
CA ALA A 151 -8.46 -1.75 -6.74
C ALA A 151 -6.95 -1.80 -7.02
N THR A 152 -6.25 -0.66 -6.92
CA THR A 152 -4.80 -0.60 -7.08
C THR A 152 -4.08 -1.37 -5.98
N SER A 153 -4.47 -1.17 -4.72
CA SER A 153 -3.89 -1.89 -3.57
C SER A 153 -4.09 -3.40 -3.68
N GLU A 154 -5.33 -3.84 -3.92
CA GLU A 154 -5.68 -5.25 -4.00
C GLU A 154 -4.94 -5.95 -5.14
N HIS A 155 -4.88 -5.32 -6.32
CA HIS A 155 -4.16 -5.89 -7.45
C HIS A 155 -2.65 -6.01 -7.21
N LEU A 156 -2.03 -5.02 -6.55
CA LEU A 156 -0.61 -5.10 -6.22
C LEU A 156 -0.33 -6.17 -5.16
N ALA A 157 -1.21 -6.30 -4.17
CA ALA A 157 -1.09 -7.29 -3.11
C ALA A 157 -1.11 -8.73 -3.63
N GLU A 158 -1.85 -9.03 -4.71
CA GLU A 158 -1.95 -10.38 -5.29
C GLU A 158 -0.60 -10.99 -5.67
N ASN A 159 0.36 -10.17 -6.08
CA ASN A 159 1.65 -10.61 -6.64
C ASN A 159 2.85 -10.10 -5.85
N MET A 160 2.63 -9.54 -4.66
CA MET A 160 3.70 -8.96 -3.85
C MET A 160 4.41 -10.04 -3.03
N PRO A 161 5.76 -10.16 -3.11
CA PRO A 161 6.51 -11.05 -2.24
C PRO A 161 6.29 -10.78 -0.75
N GLU A 162 6.24 -11.84 0.06
CA GLU A 162 5.89 -11.77 1.48
C GLU A 162 6.89 -10.95 2.31
N ASP A 163 8.16 -10.96 1.92
CA ASP A 163 9.26 -10.31 2.61
C ASP A 163 9.60 -8.90 2.10
N LEU A 164 8.83 -8.37 1.14
CA LEU A 164 8.84 -6.94 0.81
C LEU A 164 8.14 -6.10 1.88
N ASP A 165 8.30 -4.79 1.78
CA ASP A 165 7.58 -3.84 2.63
C ASP A 165 6.17 -3.58 2.08
N TRP A 166 5.15 -4.02 2.81
CA TRP A 166 3.73 -3.93 2.43
C TRP A 166 3.09 -2.56 2.72
N SER A 167 3.86 -1.59 3.20
CA SER A 167 3.36 -0.25 3.53
C SER A 167 2.60 0.44 2.40
N PRO A 168 3.04 0.41 1.11
CA PRO A 168 2.31 1.11 0.04
C PRO A 168 0.89 0.59 -0.18
N VAL A 169 0.69 -0.74 -0.15
CA VAL A 169 -0.64 -1.33 -0.36
C VAL A 169 -1.54 -1.12 0.86
N ILE A 170 -0.98 -1.08 2.07
CA ILE A 170 -1.69 -0.70 3.30
C ILE A 170 -2.14 0.77 3.24
N ILE A 171 -1.27 1.69 2.79
CA ILE A 171 -1.63 3.10 2.60
C ILE A 171 -2.78 3.25 1.61
N GLY A 172 -2.80 2.50 0.51
CA GLY A 172 -3.93 2.58 -0.42
C GLY A 172 -5.26 2.12 0.20
N LEU A 173 -5.28 1.09 1.06
CA LEU A 173 -6.49 0.72 1.81
C LEU A 173 -6.95 1.85 2.75
N CYS A 174 -6.01 2.43 3.51
CA CYS A 174 -6.28 3.57 4.39
C CYS A 174 -6.82 4.78 3.61
N LYS A 175 -6.23 5.06 2.43
CA LYS A 175 -6.58 6.21 1.60
C LYS A 175 -7.91 6.03 0.89
N ALA A 176 -8.27 4.80 0.52
CA ALA A 176 -9.61 4.48 0.04
C ALA A 176 -10.66 4.88 1.09
N PHE A 177 -10.45 4.51 2.36
CA PHE A 177 -11.35 4.88 3.44
C PHE A 177 -11.37 6.40 3.73
N GLU A 178 -10.20 7.05 3.82
CA GLU A 178 -10.10 8.49 4.07
C GLU A 178 -10.79 9.33 2.97
N THR A 179 -10.62 8.91 1.72
CA THR A 179 -11.27 9.52 0.55
C THR A 179 -12.79 9.36 0.64
N GLU A 180 -13.25 8.17 1.04
CA GLU A 180 -14.67 7.90 1.17
C GLU A 180 -15.33 8.71 2.30
N VAL A 181 -14.66 8.89 3.44
CA VAL A 181 -15.11 9.80 4.51
C VAL A 181 -15.28 11.21 3.98
N THR A 182 -14.31 11.71 3.23
CA THR A 182 -14.38 13.05 2.66
C THR A 182 -15.58 13.19 1.72
N ILE A 183 -15.78 12.21 0.84
CA ILE A 183 -16.83 12.26 -0.19
C ILE A 183 -18.22 12.04 0.39
N LYS A 184 -18.38 11.10 1.32
CA LYS A 184 -19.69 10.68 1.83
C LYS A 184 -20.13 11.44 3.07
N ILE A 185 -19.21 12.05 3.82
CA ILE A 185 -19.54 12.81 5.03
C ILE A 185 -19.23 14.29 4.84
N LEU A 186 -17.97 14.63 4.55
CA LEU A 186 -17.52 16.02 4.66
C LEU A 186 -18.03 16.90 3.52
N TYR A 187 -18.10 16.40 2.27
CA TYR A 187 -18.69 17.18 1.17
C TYR A 187 -20.20 17.42 1.36
N PRO A 188 -21.02 16.42 1.75
CA PRO A 188 -22.42 16.67 2.10
C PRO A 188 -22.59 17.68 3.23
N LEU A 189 -21.74 17.64 4.25
CA LEU A 189 -21.74 18.62 5.34
C LEU A 189 -21.34 20.02 4.86
N SER A 190 -20.29 20.12 4.03
CA SER A 190 -19.85 21.38 3.42
C SER A 190 -20.97 22.02 2.60
N LYS A 191 -21.68 21.22 1.80
CA LYS A 191 -22.82 21.68 1.01
C LYS A 191 -23.95 22.26 1.88
N ARG A 192 -24.20 21.70 3.07
CA ARG A 192 -25.23 22.22 4.00
C ARG A 192 -24.80 23.51 4.70
N LEU A 193 -23.51 23.77 4.76
CA LEU A 193 -22.92 24.91 5.45
C LEU A 193 -22.43 26.01 4.48
N SER A 194 -22.71 25.90 3.18
CA SER A 194 -22.14 26.79 2.16
C SER A 194 -22.50 28.27 2.35
N GLU A 195 -23.64 28.56 2.96
CA GLU A 195 -24.13 29.92 3.24
C GLU A 195 -24.04 30.28 4.73
N THR A 196 -23.51 29.37 5.56
CA THR A 196 -23.47 29.53 7.01
C THR A 196 -22.19 30.23 7.44
N ASN A 197 -22.30 31.22 8.33
CA ASN A 197 -21.13 31.85 8.94
C ASN A 197 -20.46 30.89 9.93
N LEU A 198 -19.27 30.40 9.58
CA LEU A 198 -18.45 29.49 10.40
C LEU A 198 -17.32 30.19 11.17
N SER A 199 -17.36 31.51 11.36
CA SER A 199 -16.26 32.24 12.01
C SER A 199 -15.92 31.70 13.41
N ILE A 200 -16.92 31.39 14.22
CA ILE A 200 -16.76 30.80 15.56
C ILE A 200 -16.10 29.42 15.45
N ASP A 201 -16.61 28.56 14.57
CA ASP A 201 -16.10 27.20 14.37
C ASP A 201 -14.67 27.20 13.83
N LYS A 202 -14.29 28.16 12.97
CA LYS A 202 -12.94 28.33 12.43
C LYS A 202 -11.90 28.70 13.48
N SER A 203 -12.32 29.44 14.51
CA SER A 203 -11.48 29.86 15.63
C SER A 203 -11.41 28.82 16.76
N ASP A 204 -12.26 27.79 16.72
CA ASP A 204 -12.26 26.71 17.70
C ASP A 204 -11.04 25.80 17.50
N LYS A 205 -10.34 25.45 18.60
CA LYS A 205 -9.12 24.65 18.56
C LYS A 205 -9.36 23.20 18.08
N ASP A 206 -10.56 22.66 18.30
CA ASP A 206 -10.92 21.27 18.01
C ASP A 206 -11.67 21.16 16.68
N LEU A 207 -12.42 22.20 16.28
CA LEU A 207 -13.21 22.21 15.05
C LEU A 207 -12.56 22.98 13.90
N GLY A 208 -11.58 23.85 14.18
CA GLY A 208 -11.10 24.85 13.23
C GLY A 208 -10.56 24.29 11.92
N ARG A 209 -9.83 23.15 11.94
CA ARG A 209 -9.35 22.49 10.71
C ARG A 209 -10.51 22.00 9.85
N ILE A 210 -11.52 21.38 10.47
CA ILE A 210 -12.72 20.91 9.77
C ILE A 210 -13.52 22.11 9.23
N ALA A 211 -13.77 23.13 10.05
CA ALA A 211 -14.55 24.30 9.65
C ALA A 211 -13.91 25.07 8.47
N LYS A 212 -12.58 25.17 8.44
CA LYS A 212 -11.84 25.74 7.30
C LYS A 212 -12.02 24.92 6.03
N PHE A 213 -11.94 23.59 6.11
CA PHE A 213 -12.25 22.73 4.97
C PHE A 213 -13.69 22.90 4.49
N LEU A 214 -14.66 22.84 5.40
CA LEU A 214 -16.09 22.92 5.08
C LEU A 214 -16.50 24.24 4.42
N SER A 215 -15.75 25.33 4.67
CA SER A 215 -15.94 26.65 4.05
C SER A 215 -15.09 26.90 2.80
N GLY A 216 -14.32 25.91 2.34
CA GLY A 216 -13.48 26.02 1.14
C GLY A 216 -12.13 26.74 1.36
N GLU A 217 -11.77 27.09 2.59
CA GLU A 217 -10.51 27.77 2.94
C GLU A 217 -9.38 26.79 3.33
N GLY A 218 -9.67 25.49 3.40
CA GLY A 218 -8.73 24.46 3.86
C GLY A 218 -8.65 23.24 2.95
N LYS A 219 -7.58 22.46 3.13
CA LYS A 219 -7.44 21.13 2.50
C LYS A 219 -8.34 20.12 3.19
N ALA A 220 -8.64 19.02 2.49
CA ALA A 220 -9.34 17.88 3.08
C ALA A 220 -8.59 17.42 4.34
N PRO A 221 -9.30 17.19 5.47
CA PRO A 221 -8.67 16.77 6.70
C PRO A 221 -8.21 15.32 6.58
N GLU A 222 -7.03 15.05 7.09
CA GLU A 222 -6.55 13.68 7.27
C GLU A 222 -7.46 12.91 8.24
N MET A 223 -7.41 11.59 8.13
CA MET A 223 -8.18 10.66 8.94
C MET A 223 -8.03 10.92 10.46
N GLY A 224 -6.84 11.25 10.95
CA GLY A 224 -6.63 11.60 12.37
C GLY A 224 -7.32 12.91 12.79
N THR A 225 -7.37 13.91 11.90
CA THR A 225 -8.10 15.16 12.15
C THR A 225 -9.60 14.91 12.19
N PHE A 226 -10.10 14.07 11.28
CA PHE A 226 -11.51 13.67 11.28
C PHE A 226 -11.88 12.84 12.52
N ALA A 227 -11.00 11.96 12.99
CA ALA A 227 -11.21 11.20 14.23
C ALA A 227 -11.36 12.12 15.44
N HIS A 228 -10.48 13.12 15.59
CA HIS A 228 -10.56 14.11 16.66
C HIS A 228 -11.86 14.93 16.60
N PHE A 229 -12.27 15.31 15.39
CA PHE A 229 -13.55 15.97 15.18
C PHE A 229 -14.73 15.11 15.62
N LEU A 230 -14.76 13.83 15.21
CA LEU A 230 -15.82 12.90 15.59
C LEU A 230 -15.84 12.68 17.11
N GLN A 231 -14.69 12.52 17.75
CA GLN A 231 -14.60 12.44 19.21
C GLN A 231 -15.20 13.68 19.89
N THR A 232 -14.83 14.87 19.40
CA THR A 232 -15.31 16.15 19.93
C THR A 232 -16.83 16.26 19.77
N LEU A 233 -17.35 15.91 18.59
CA LEU A 233 -18.77 15.89 18.26
C LEU A 233 -19.57 15.00 19.23
N LEU A 234 -19.06 13.80 19.51
CA LEU A 234 -19.74 12.80 20.32
C LEU A 234 -19.72 13.11 21.82
N ASN A 235 -18.64 13.76 22.31
CA ASN A 235 -18.50 14.10 23.73
C ASN A 235 -19.07 15.47 24.12
N SER A 236 -19.40 16.34 23.16
CA SER A 236 -19.73 17.74 23.44
C SER A 236 -21.23 18.05 23.25
N ILE A 237 -22.06 17.67 24.22
CA ILE A 237 -23.50 18.00 24.20
C ILE A 237 -23.71 19.53 24.17
N SER A 238 -22.93 20.28 24.96
CA SER A 238 -23.05 21.75 25.03
C SER A 238 -22.72 22.44 23.70
N ARG A 239 -21.82 21.88 22.88
CA ARG A 239 -21.45 22.47 21.58
C ARG A 239 -22.57 22.34 20.54
N ARG A 240 -23.59 21.49 20.76
CA ARG A 240 -24.74 21.37 19.87
C ARG A 240 -25.55 22.66 19.76
N SER A 241 -25.53 23.51 20.79
CA SER A 241 -26.23 24.81 20.77
C SER A 241 -25.36 25.98 20.30
N THR A 242 -24.04 25.82 20.24
CA THR A 242 -23.10 26.93 19.97
C THR A 242 -22.31 26.78 18.67
N SER A 243 -22.15 25.57 18.14
CA SER A 243 -21.40 25.28 16.90
C SER A 243 -22.35 24.92 15.76
N GLN A 244 -22.22 25.63 14.62
CA GLN A 244 -23.03 25.33 13.44
C GLN A 244 -22.58 24.03 12.77
N VAL A 245 -21.27 23.76 12.78
CA VAL A 245 -20.70 22.50 12.27
C VAL A 245 -21.25 21.30 13.05
N VAL A 246 -21.23 21.36 14.39
CA VAL A 246 -21.73 20.28 15.25
C VAL A 246 -23.22 20.07 15.03
N LYS A 247 -24.01 21.15 15.04
CA LYS A 247 -25.46 21.10 14.83
C LYS A 247 -25.79 20.45 13.49
N GLU A 248 -25.16 20.89 12.40
CA GLU A 248 -25.49 20.41 11.07
C GLU A 248 -25.00 18.97 10.83
N MET A 249 -23.93 18.54 11.49
CA MET A 249 -23.51 17.14 11.47
C MET A 249 -24.54 16.21 12.13
N PHE A 250 -25.15 16.63 13.25
CA PHE A 250 -26.26 15.88 13.86
C PHE A 250 -27.51 15.88 12.99
N ASN A 251 -27.83 16.98 12.30
CA ASN A 251 -28.92 17.00 11.32
C ASN A 251 -28.64 16.00 10.18
N LEU A 252 -27.40 15.95 9.68
CA LEU A 252 -27.00 15.01 8.64
C LEU A 252 -27.13 13.55 9.10
N PHE A 253 -26.87 13.23 10.38
CA PHE A 253 -27.11 11.90 10.93
C PHE A 253 -28.58 11.50 10.91
N GLN A 254 -29.51 12.44 11.05
CA GLN A 254 -30.95 12.14 11.01
C GLN A 254 -31.41 11.71 9.61
N ASP A 255 -30.71 12.15 8.56
CA ASP A 255 -31.01 11.75 7.17
C ASP A 255 -30.48 10.37 6.80
N TRP A 256 -29.68 9.77 7.68
CA TRP A 256 -29.01 8.49 7.44
C TRP A 256 -29.61 7.39 8.30
N PRO A 257 -30.30 6.40 7.71
CA PRO A 257 -31.06 5.39 8.46
C PRO A 257 -30.21 4.48 9.36
N ARG A 258 -28.89 4.44 9.12
CA ARG A 258 -27.94 3.61 9.86
C ARG A 258 -26.86 4.45 10.55
N SER A 259 -27.14 5.73 10.81
CA SER A 259 -26.19 6.65 11.43
C SER A 259 -25.78 6.28 12.86
N SER A 260 -26.49 5.35 13.52
CA SER A 260 -26.18 4.88 14.88
C SER A 260 -24.71 4.48 15.03
N TRP A 261 -24.14 3.79 14.02
CA TRP A 261 -22.72 3.42 14.02
C TRP A 261 -21.77 4.62 13.91
N ILE A 262 -22.16 5.71 13.25
CA ILE A 262 -21.36 6.94 13.17
C ILE A 262 -21.50 7.75 14.47
N SER A 263 -22.71 7.78 15.04
CA SER A 263 -23.04 8.54 16.25
C SER A 263 -22.68 7.84 17.58
N ASP A 264 -22.12 6.63 17.52
CA ASP A 264 -21.66 5.88 18.69
C ASP A 264 -20.14 6.06 18.87
N ILE A 265 -19.71 6.38 20.09
CA ILE A 265 -18.29 6.51 20.44
C ILE A 265 -17.52 5.20 20.19
N ASN A 266 -18.17 4.05 20.32
CA ASN A 266 -17.58 2.74 20.04
C ASN A 266 -17.71 2.33 18.56
N GLY A 267 -18.37 3.15 17.74
CA GLY A 267 -18.61 2.89 16.33
C GLY A 267 -17.48 3.42 15.45
N LEU A 268 -17.80 4.35 14.55
CA LEU A 268 -16.86 4.82 13.53
C LEU A 268 -15.58 5.41 14.13
N TYR A 269 -15.69 6.22 15.19
CA TYR A 269 -14.52 6.84 15.86
C TYR A 269 -13.45 5.81 16.27
N THR A 270 -13.85 4.74 16.95
CA THR A 270 -12.94 3.68 17.40
C THR A 270 -12.28 2.97 16.22
N GLN A 271 -13.02 2.72 15.13
CA GLN A 271 -12.45 2.05 13.96
C GLN A 271 -11.46 2.94 13.22
N ILE A 272 -11.74 4.24 13.08
CA ILE A 272 -10.80 5.21 12.49
C ILE A 272 -9.53 5.32 13.34
N THR A 273 -9.68 5.38 14.66
CA THR A 273 -8.56 5.44 15.60
C THR A 273 -7.67 4.21 15.46
N LYS A 274 -8.28 3.01 15.37
CA LYS A 274 -7.57 1.75 15.11
C LYS A 274 -6.86 1.78 13.76
N LEU A 275 -7.55 2.17 12.69
CA LEU A 275 -6.98 2.25 11.33
C LEU A 275 -5.78 3.20 11.27
N THR A 276 -5.89 4.34 11.94
CA THR A 276 -4.84 5.36 11.99
C THR A 276 -3.60 4.86 12.73
N ARG A 277 -3.79 4.35 13.95
CA ARG A 277 -2.70 3.94 14.85
C ARG A 277 -2.03 2.65 14.39
N ASP A 278 -2.81 1.62 14.08
CA ASP A 278 -2.30 0.26 13.89
C ASP A 278 -1.82 0.01 12.45
N PHE A 279 -2.16 0.90 11.50
CA PHE A 279 -1.84 0.71 10.09
C PHE A 279 -1.30 1.97 9.42
N ARG A 280 -2.10 3.04 9.31
CA ARG A 280 -1.72 4.23 8.52
C ARG A 280 -0.41 4.87 8.99
N ASN A 281 -0.29 5.16 10.29
CA ASN A 281 0.92 5.79 10.82
C ASN A 281 2.13 4.86 10.73
N ARG A 282 1.96 3.57 11.08
CA ARG A 282 3.03 2.56 10.93
C ARG A 282 3.54 2.47 9.49
N ALA A 283 2.64 2.52 8.50
CA ALA A 283 2.99 2.44 7.09
C ALA A 283 3.75 3.70 6.58
N ALA A 284 3.46 4.87 7.17
CA ALA A 284 4.16 6.12 6.87
C ALA A 284 5.53 6.23 7.59
N HIS A 285 5.72 5.50 8.70
CA HIS A 285 6.95 5.46 9.50
C HIS A 285 7.99 4.51 8.89
N THR A 286 9.19 4.41 9.46
CA THR A 286 10.26 3.54 8.92
C THR A 286 10.07 2.05 9.17
N GLU A 287 9.01 1.65 9.87
CA GLU A 287 8.69 0.23 10.12
C GLU A 287 8.43 -0.51 8.81
N VAL A 288 8.95 -1.73 8.66
CA VAL A 288 8.63 -2.60 7.52
C VAL A 288 7.37 -3.38 7.87
N LEU A 289 6.32 -3.23 7.07
CA LEU A 289 5.05 -3.94 7.28
C LEU A 289 4.99 -5.22 6.47
N THR A 290 4.28 -6.20 7.01
CA THR A 290 4.18 -7.57 6.48
C THR A 290 2.87 -7.81 5.75
N ARG A 291 2.78 -8.94 5.05
CA ARG A 291 1.52 -9.47 4.50
C ARG A 291 0.44 -9.62 5.57
N ALA A 292 0.79 -10.08 6.78
CA ALA A 292 -0.17 -10.23 7.87
C ALA A 292 -0.74 -8.87 8.33
N ASP A 293 0.09 -7.82 8.37
CA ASP A 293 -0.39 -6.45 8.63
C ASP A 293 -1.37 -5.99 7.54
N TYR A 294 -1.08 -6.32 6.27
CA TYR A 294 -1.96 -6.02 5.15
C TYR A 294 -3.30 -6.73 5.28
N GLU A 295 -3.31 -8.04 5.54
CA GLU A 295 -4.53 -8.84 5.69
C GLU A 295 -5.38 -8.35 6.87
N ALA A 296 -4.76 -7.97 7.99
CA ALA A 296 -5.46 -7.37 9.12
C ALA A 296 -6.06 -5.99 8.80
N CYS A 297 -5.33 -5.14 8.05
CA CYS A 297 -5.86 -3.87 7.56
C CYS A 297 -7.03 -4.09 6.59
N ARG A 298 -6.85 -5.02 5.65
CA ARG A 298 -7.83 -5.42 4.64
C ARG A 298 -9.13 -5.87 5.30
N GLU A 299 -9.07 -6.73 6.30
CA GLU A 299 -10.26 -7.18 7.03
C GLU A 299 -10.98 -6.01 7.71
N LEU A 300 -10.24 -5.08 8.32
CA LEU A 300 -10.83 -3.90 8.95
C LEU A 300 -11.50 -2.96 7.94
N VAL A 301 -10.88 -2.73 6.78
CA VAL A 301 -11.36 -1.77 5.77
C VAL A 301 -12.45 -2.37 4.90
N ILE A 302 -12.22 -3.55 4.34
CA ILE A 302 -13.02 -4.17 3.27
C ILE A 302 -13.45 -5.62 3.54
N GLY A 303 -13.23 -6.15 4.75
CA GLY A 303 -13.77 -7.46 5.16
C GLY A 303 -15.31 -7.50 5.06
N ASP A 304 -15.91 -8.63 5.40
CA ASP A 304 -17.38 -8.80 5.34
C ASP A 304 -18.12 -7.69 6.09
N ASN A 305 -17.53 -7.26 7.21
CA ASN A 305 -17.99 -6.19 8.08
C ASN A 305 -17.10 -4.94 8.02
N GLY A 306 -16.37 -4.76 6.92
CA GLY A 306 -15.40 -3.70 6.70
C GLY A 306 -16.01 -2.30 6.83
N MET A 307 -15.23 -1.39 7.40
CA MET A 307 -15.68 -0.03 7.69
C MET A 307 -16.00 0.79 6.43
N LEU A 308 -15.35 0.49 5.29
CA LEU A 308 -15.63 1.14 4.01
C LEU A 308 -17.05 0.83 3.53
N TRP A 309 -17.45 -0.45 3.57
CA TRP A 309 -18.79 -0.89 3.17
C TRP A 309 -19.86 -0.38 4.12
N LYS A 310 -19.58 -0.41 5.43
CA LYS A 310 -20.48 0.17 6.43
C LYS A 310 -20.71 1.66 6.19
N LEU A 311 -19.65 2.42 5.88
CA LEU A 311 -19.76 3.84 5.56
C LEU A 311 -20.59 4.08 4.29
N ALA A 312 -20.31 3.35 3.21
CA ALA A 312 -21.03 3.47 1.96
C ALA A 312 -22.53 3.20 2.14
N LEU A 313 -22.89 2.13 2.85
CA LEU A 313 -24.29 1.77 3.12
C LEU A 313 -24.97 2.74 4.11
N THR A 314 -24.24 3.28 5.08
CA THR A 314 -24.81 4.21 6.07
C THR A 314 -25.18 5.55 5.44
N THR A 315 -24.40 5.99 4.47
CA THR A 315 -24.53 7.31 3.84
C THR A 315 -25.35 7.29 2.55
N GLN A 316 -25.95 6.15 2.19
CA GLN A 316 -26.97 6.08 1.15
C GLN A 316 -28.20 6.89 1.58
N ARG A 317 -28.58 7.86 0.76
CA ARG A 317 -29.85 8.57 0.92
C ARG A 317 -30.97 7.59 0.55
N ILE A 318 -32.01 7.54 1.39
CA ILE A 318 -33.30 6.92 1.06
C ILE A 318 -33.99 7.77 -0.01
#